data_AF-A0A397BYE1-F1
#
_entry.id   AF-A0A397BYE1-F1
#
_cell.length_a   1.000
_cell.length_b   1.000
_cell.length_c   1.000
_cell.angle_alpha   90.00
_cell.angle_beta   90.00
_cell.angle_gamma   90.00
#
_symmetry.space_group_name_H-M   'P 1'
#
loop_
_entity.id
_entity.type
_entity.pdbx_description
1 polymer ?
#
loop_
_entity_poly.entity_id
_entity_poly.type
_entity_poly.pdbx_seq_one_letter_code
_entity_poly.pdbx_strand_id
1 'polypeptide(L)'
;MIDRMIRDGAIVPVKVTLDLIRKAMLESGRDLFLIDGFPRNFDNLEGWEAEMTDVDVAGVLFYDCPEEEMEKRLLERGKTSGRTDDNIDAIRKRFTTYLESTMPIIEHFALKDQVFRISSIPSPDIVFDETAKVIEPIVKRHLVDSTQV
;
A
#
# COMPACT_ATOMS: atom_id res chain seq x y z
N MET A 1 -8.02 -15.72 -14.41
CA MET A 1 -8.25 -14.65 -15.41
C MET A 1 -7.34 -13.46 -15.14
N ILE A 2 -7.27 -12.98 -13.89
CA ILE A 2 -6.33 -11.95 -13.42
C ILE A 2 -4.86 -12.35 -13.61
N ASP A 3 -4.50 -13.60 -13.31
CA ASP A 3 -3.12 -14.10 -13.49
C ASP A 3 -2.61 -14.01 -14.93
N ARG A 4 -3.51 -13.99 -15.92
CA ARG A 4 -3.14 -13.86 -17.34
C ARG A 4 -2.89 -12.39 -17.70
N MET A 5 -3.68 -11.46 -17.17
CA MET A 5 -3.51 -10.02 -17.37
C MET A 5 -2.21 -9.51 -16.70
N ILE A 6 -1.89 -10.02 -15.50
CA ILE A 6 -0.63 -9.73 -14.80
C ILE A 6 0.59 -10.27 -15.57
N ARG A 7 0.47 -11.47 -16.17
CA ARG A 7 1.55 -12.07 -16.98
C ARG A 7 1.77 -11.37 -18.32
N ASP A 8 0.70 -10.88 -18.95
CA ASP A 8 0.76 -10.27 -20.29
C ASP A 8 1.01 -8.75 -20.25
N GLY A 9 1.29 -8.18 -19.07
CA GLY A 9 1.52 -6.74 -18.91
C GLY A 9 0.29 -5.88 -19.23
N ALA A 10 -0.89 -6.48 -19.30
CA ALA A 10 -2.14 -5.77 -19.52
C ALA A 10 -2.54 -5.04 -18.23
N ILE A 11 -2.72 -3.72 -18.34
CA ILE A 11 -3.17 -2.88 -17.23
C ILE A 11 -4.49 -3.46 -16.72
N VAL A 12 -4.49 -3.94 -15.47
CA VAL A 12 -5.74 -4.30 -14.79
C VAL A 12 -6.53 -3.00 -14.67
N PRO A 13 -7.72 -2.89 -15.29
CA PRO A 13 -8.51 -1.67 -15.20
C PRO A 13 -8.77 -1.34 -13.72
N VAL A 14 -8.61 -0.09 -13.32
CA VAL A 14 -8.74 0.37 -11.93
C VAL A 14 -10.02 -0.17 -11.28
N LYS A 15 -11.12 -0.17 -12.04
CA LYS A 15 -12.42 -0.69 -11.64
C LYS A 15 -12.39 -2.16 -11.20
N VAL A 16 -11.62 -3.03 -11.87
CA VAL A 16 -11.51 -4.45 -11.50
C VAL A 16 -10.82 -4.58 -10.14
N THR A 17 -9.75 -3.82 -9.91
CA THR A 17 -9.05 -3.83 -8.61
C THR A 17 -9.95 -3.31 -7.49
N LEU A 18 -10.70 -2.24 -7.74
CA LEU A 18 -11.65 -1.67 -6.78
C LEU A 18 -12.80 -2.63 -6.47
N ASP A 19 -13.38 -3.29 -7.49
CA ASP A 19 -14.43 -4.29 -7.31
C ASP A 19 -13.94 -5.46 -6.42
N LEU A 20 -12.68 -5.88 -6.59
CA LEU A 20 -12.06 -6.92 -5.75
C LEU A 20 -11.86 -6.47 -4.30
N ILE A 21 -11.35 -5.25 -4.10
CA ILE A 21 -11.16 -4.68 -2.75
C ILE A 21 -12.51 -4.54 -2.05
N ARG A 22 -13.51 -3.94 -2.71
CA ARG A 22 -14.87 -3.77 -2.16
C ARG A 22 -15.49 -5.10 -1.78
N LYS A 23 -15.40 -6.10 -2.66
CA LYS A 23 -15.90 -7.44 -2.37
C LYS A 23 -15.25 -8.03 -1.11
N ALA A 24 -13.92 -7.96 -1.01
CA ALA A 24 -13.20 -8.46 0.15
C ALA A 24 -13.58 -7.72 1.45
N MET A 25 -13.81 -6.40 1.38
CA MET A 25 -14.26 -5.61 2.51
C MET A 25 -15.64 -6.09 3.00
N LEU A 26 -16.60 -6.19 2.08
CA LEU A 26 -17.98 -6.64 2.39
C LEU A 26 -18.03 -8.07 2.94
N GLU A 27 -17.23 -8.99 2.39
CA GLU A 27 -17.20 -10.39 2.83
C GLU A 27 -16.51 -10.57 4.20
N SER A 28 -15.64 -9.65 4.60
CA SER A 28 -14.89 -9.77 5.86
C SER A 28 -15.73 -9.53 7.12
N GLY A 29 -16.82 -8.76 7.01
CA GLY A 29 -17.60 -8.27 8.15
C GLY A 29 -16.79 -7.43 9.14
N ARG A 30 -15.71 -6.78 8.69
CA ARG A 30 -14.89 -5.86 9.47
C ARG A 30 -15.10 -4.42 9.00
N ASP A 31 -14.83 -3.47 9.88
CA ASP A 31 -14.97 -2.03 9.58
C ASP A 31 -13.64 -1.36 9.20
N LEU A 32 -12.52 -1.99 9.56
CA LEU A 32 -11.18 -1.42 9.37
C LEU A 32 -10.29 -2.34 8.54
N PHE A 33 -9.63 -1.75 7.54
CA PHE A 33 -8.82 -2.48 6.56
C PHE A 33 -7.47 -1.81 6.34
N LEU A 34 -6.45 -2.65 6.16
CA LEU A 34 -5.17 -2.24 5.60
C LEU A 34 -5.15 -2.62 4.12
N ILE A 35 -5.11 -1.63 3.23
CA ILE A 35 -4.98 -1.85 1.80
C ILE A 35 -3.49 -1.74 1.44
N ASP A 36 -2.86 -2.88 1.12
CA ASP A 36 -1.45 -2.92 0.75
C ASP A 36 -1.27 -2.78 -0.77
N GLY A 37 -0.41 -1.84 -1.18
CA GLY A 37 0.01 -1.69 -2.56
C GLY A 37 -1.05 -1.12 -3.50
N PHE A 38 -2.04 -0.39 -2.99
CA PHE A 38 -2.99 0.41 -3.77
C PHE A 38 -3.33 1.69 -2.98
N PRO A 39 -3.48 2.85 -3.64
CA PRO A 39 -3.26 3.14 -5.06
C PRO A 39 -1.78 3.19 -5.45
N ARG A 40 -1.44 2.96 -6.73
CA ARG A 40 -0.06 3.00 -7.25
C ARG A 40 0.24 4.17 -8.19
N ASN A 41 -0.80 4.81 -8.74
CA ASN A 41 -0.73 6.00 -9.58
C ASN A 41 -1.96 6.88 -9.36
N PHE A 42 -1.99 8.08 -9.95
CA PHE A 42 -3.14 8.99 -9.81
C PHE A 42 -4.43 8.43 -10.40
N ASP A 43 -4.40 7.70 -11.52
CA ASP A 43 -5.59 7.05 -12.07
C ASP A 43 -6.24 6.08 -11.06
N ASN A 44 -5.43 5.38 -10.25
CA ASN A 44 -5.92 4.53 -9.16
C ASN A 44 -6.57 5.36 -8.05
N LEU A 45 -5.96 6.50 -7.69
CA LEU A 45 -6.49 7.39 -6.67
C LEU A 45 -7.81 8.02 -7.11
N GLU A 46 -7.89 8.56 -8.32
CA GLU A 46 -9.11 9.13 -8.89
C GLU A 46 -10.24 8.08 -8.97
N GLY A 47 -9.90 6.86 -9.40
CA GLY A 47 -10.86 5.76 -9.39
C GLY A 47 -11.36 5.41 -7.98
N TRP A 48 -10.46 5.42 -6.98
CA TRP A 48 -10.84 5.23 -5.58
C TRP A 48 -11.79 6.33 -5.12
N GLU A 49 -11.46 7.60 -5.35
CA GLU A 49 -12.29 8.75 -4.96
C GLU A 49 -13.68 8.74 -5.62
N ALA A 50 -13.78 8.23 -6.86
CA ALA A 50 -15.05 8.13 -7.58
C ALA A 50 -15.92 6.94 -7.11
N GLU A 51 -15.33 5.79 -6.83
CA GLU A 51 -16.07 4.54 -6.60
C GLU A 51 -16.16 4.11 -5.14
N MET A 52 -15.28 4.60 -4.26
CA MET A 52 -15.20 4.27 -2.82
C MET A 52 -15.67 5.42 -1.93
N THR A 53 -16.71 6.15 -2.37
CA THR A 53 -17.23 7.34 -1.69
C THR A 53 -17.83 7.09 -0.30
N ASP A 54 -18.13 5.84 0.02
CA ASP A 54 -18.66 5.35 1.29
C ASP A 54 -17.58 4.82 2.24
N VAL A 55 -16.30 4.90 1.86
CA VAL A 55 -15.16 4.43 2.67
C VAL A 55 -14.34 5.63 3.14
N ASP A 56 -14.11 5.72 4.45
CA ASP A 56 -13.22 6.72 5.03
C ASP A 56 -11.75 6.26 4.97
N VAL A 57 -10.87 7.15 4.50
CA VAL A 57 -9.43 6.90 4.43
C VAL A 57 -8.77 7.50 5.66
N ALA A 58 -8.53 6.65 6.66
CA ALA A 58 -7.92 7.06 7.93
C ALA A 58 -6.47 7.60 7.76
N GLY A 59 -5.78 7.16 6.71
CA GLY A 59 -4.49 7.70 6.27
C GLY A 59 -3.60 6.66 5.59
N VAL A 60 -2.36 7.06 5.31
CA VAL A 60 -1.37 6.28 4.58
C VAL A 60 -0.19 5.95 5.50
N LEU A 61 0.09 4.67 5.65
CA LEU A 61 1.33 4.20 6.30
C LEU A 61 2.45 4.20 5.27
N PHE A 62 3.45 5.04 5.50
CA PHE A 62 4.60 5.17 4.61
C PHE A 62 5.86 4.66 5.31
N TYR A 63 6.35 3.51 4.84
CA TYR A 63 7.62 2.96 5.30
C TYR A 63 8.78 3.56 4.53
N ASP A 64 9.56 4.41 5.21
CA ASP A 64 10.72 5.07 4.63
C ASP A 64 11.93 4.13 4.68
N CYS A 65 12.54 3.90 3.51
CA CYS A 65 13.72 3.06 3.35
C CYS A 65 14.61 3.67 2.25
N PRO A 66 15.91 3.87 2.50
CA PRO A 66 16.87 4.17 1.45
C PRO A 66 16.88 3.09 0.37
N GLU A 67 17.05 3.51 -0.89
CA GLU A 67 17.10 2.60 -2.05
C GLU A 67 18.18 1.52 -1.91
N GLU A 68 19.36 1.87 -1.38
CA GLU A 68 20.47 0.92 -1.19
C GLU A 68 20.09 -0.26 -0.30
N GLU A 69 19.34 0.00 0.78
CA GLU A 69 18.88 -1.04 1.70
C GLU A 69 17.73 -1.85 1.08
N MET A 70 16.84 -1.20 0.32
CA MET A 70 15.79 -1.91 -0.42
C MET A 70 16.38 -2.83 -1.50
N GLU A 71 17.36 -2.37 -2.27
CA GLU A 71 18.03 -3.15 -3.31
C GLU A 71 18.68 -4.40 -2.70
N LYS A 72 19.43 -4.24 -1.60
CA LYS A 72 20.00 -5.35 -0.85
C LYS A 72 18.95 -6.37 -0.41
N ARG A 73 17.84 -5.92 0.19
CA ARG A 73 16.73 -6.80 0.64
C ARG A 73 16.08 -7.54 -0.53
N LEU A 74 15.87 -6.87 -1.66
CA LEU A 74 15.25 -7.44 -2.86
C LEU A 74 16.16 -8.49 -3.51
N LEU A 75 17.47 -8.24 -3.55
CA LEU A 75 18.46 -9.19 -4.06
C LEU A 75 18.53 -10.45 -3.19
N GLU A 76 18.56 -10.32 -1.86
CA GLU A 76 18.51 -11.48 -0.97
C GLU A 76 17.21 -12.29 -1.13
N ARG A 77 16.08 -11.60 -1.31
CA ARG A 77 14.79 -12.26 -1.58
C ARG A 77 14.83 -13.03 -2.90
N GLY A 78 15.40 -12.47 -3.96
CA GLY A 78 15.52 -13.11 -5.28
C GLY A 78 16.27 -14.45 -5.24
N LYS A 79 17.21 -14.63 -4.30
CA LYS A 79 17.94 -15.91 -4.13
C LYS A 79 17.06 -17.07 -3.66
N THR A 80 15.95 -16.78 -2.99
CA THR A 80 15.10 -17.80 -2.34
C THR A 80 13.68 -17.85 -2.89
N SER A 81 13.22 -16.78 -3.57
CA SER A 81 11.81 -16.60 -3.94
C SER A 81 11.40 -17.27 -5.25
N GLY A 82 12.35 -17.70 -6.10
CA GLY A 82 12.06 -18.24 -7.43
C GLY A 82 11.42 -17.24 -8.40
N ARG A 83 11.43 -15.94 -8.04
CA ARG A 83 10.83 -14.86 -8.81
C ARG A 83 11.74 -14.42 -9.95
N THR A 84 11.25 -14.47 -11.18
CA THR A 84 11.98 -14.07 -12.39
C THR A 84 12.17 -12.55 -12.50
N ASP A 85 11.48 -11.75 -11.68
CA ASP A 85 11.47 -10.29 -11.66
C ASP A 85 12.40 -9.65 -10.61
N ASP A 86 13.12 -10.43 -9.78
CA ASP A 86 14.09 -9.93 -8.80
C ASP A 86 15.52 -9.86 -9.41
N ASN A 87 15.69 -9.17 -10.56
CA ASN A 87 17.01 -8.80 -11.12
C ASN A 87 17.24 -7.29 -11.00
N ILE A 88 18.52 -6.85 -11.01
CA ILE A 88 18.91 -5.44 -10.77
C ILE A 88 18.13 -4.45 -11.66
N ASP A 89 17.96 -4.77 -12.94
CA ASP A 89 17.31 -3.86 -13.88
C ASP A 89 15.81 -3.72 -13.59
N ALA A 90 15.15 -4.83 -13.24
CA ALA A 90 13.76 -4.83 -12.81
C ALA A 90 13.56 -4.10 -11.48
N ILE A 91 14.48 -4.26 -10.51
CA ILE A 91 14.46 -3.56 -9.22
C ILE A 91 14.56 -2.04 -9.43
N ARG A 92 15.54 -1.59 -10.23
CA ARG A 92 15.72 -0.15 -10.53
C ARG A 92 14.51 0.43 -11.24
N LYS A 93 13.96 -0.28 -12.22
CA LYS A 93 12.73 0.15 -12.90
C LYS A 93 11.58 0.32 -11.92
N ARG A 94 11.45 -0.57 -10.93
CA ARG A 94 10.42 -0.47 -9.88
C ARG A 94 10.62 0.78 -9.01
N PHE A 95 11.85 1.14 -8.66
CA PHE A 95 12.12 2.38 -7.92
C PHE A 95 11.74 3.61 -8.75
N THR A 96 12.16 3.67 -10.02
CA THR A 96 11.77 4.76 -10.92
C THR A 96 10.25 4.89 -11.03
N THR A 97 9.53 3.80 -11.29
CA THR A 97 8.06 3.83 -11.36
C THR A 97 7.42 4.27 -10.03
N TYR A 98 7.98 3.84 -8.90
CA TYR A 98 7.48 4.26 -7.59
C TYR A 98 7.65 5.76 -7.37
N LEU A 99 8.82 6.31 -7.67
CA LEU A 99 9.09 7.75 -7.56
C LEU A 99 8.23 8.59 -8.52
N GLU A 100 8.03 8.12 -9.75
CA GLU A 100 7.28 8.89 -10.76
C GLU A 100 5.76 8.79 -10.58
N SER A 101 5.25 7.62 -10.17
CA SER A 101 3.81 7.35 -10.16
C SER A 101 3.21 7.31 -8.76
N THR A 102 3.94 6.80 -7.77
CA THR A 102 3.39 6.56 -6.42
C THR A 102 3.74 7.68 -5.44
N MET A 103 4.95 8.24 -5.48
CA MET A 103 5.34 9.33 -4.58
C MET A 103 4.42 10.57 -4.66
N PRO A 104 3.96 11.01 -5.84
CA PRO A 104 3.02 12.13 -5.92
C PRO A 104 1.70 11.90 -5.15
N ILE A 105 1.27 10.64 -5.02
CA ILE A 105 0.11 10.28 -4.19
C ILE A 105 0.44 10.45 -2.71
N ILE A 106 1.62 10.00 -2.28
CA ILE A 106 2.08 10.20 -0.89
C ILE A 106 2.14 11.68 -0.57
N GLU A 107 2.65 12.51 -1.48
CA GLU A 107 2.67 13.97 -1.34
C GLU A 107 1.27 14.57 -1.23
N HIS A 108 0.32 14.09 -2.05
CA HIS A 108 -1.09 14.49 -1.97
C HIS A 108 -1.70 14.22 -0.59
N PHE A 109 -1.46 13.04 0.00
CA PHE A 109 -1.91 12.74 1.37
C PHE A 109 -1.12 13.49 2.44
N ALA A 110 0.16 13.79 2.20
CA ALA A 110 0.98 14.53 3.15
C ALA A 110 0.49 15.96 3.34
N LEU A 111 -0.01 16.60 2.27
CA LEU A 111 -0.65 17.92 2.33
C LEU A 111 -1.93 17.95 3.18
N LYS A 112 -2.53 16.78 3.45
CA LYS A 112 -3.73 16.62 4.29
C LYS A 112 -3.40 16.16 5.71
N ASP A 113 -2.12 16.11 6.09
CA ASP A 113 -1.65 15.53 7.36
C ASP A 113 -2.08 14.05 7.57
N GLN A 114 -2.25 13.31 6.47
CA GLN A 114 -2.72 11.91 6.48
C GLN A 114 -1.61 10.88 6.25
N VAL A 115 -0.34 11.27 6.31
CA VAL A 115 0.80 10.35 6.09
C VAL A 115 1.53 10.06 7.40
N PHE A 116 1.57 8.78 7.75
CA PHE A 116 2.25 8.24 8.91
C PHE A 116 3.58 7.63 8.48
N ARG A 117 4.66 8.41 8.60
CA ARG A 117 6.01 7.99 8.17
C ARG A 117 6.70 7.17 9.25
N ILE A 118 7.19 5.99 8.90
CA ILE A 118 7.89 5.07 9.80
C ILE A 118 9.20 4.64 9.14
N SER A 119 10.32 4.73 9.85
CA SER A 119 11.58 4.19 9.34
C SER A 119 11.53 2.67 9.30
N SER A 120 11.90 2.07 8.17
CA SER A 120 11.96 0.62 7.99
C SER A 120 13.39 0.06 7.97
N ILE A 121 14.36 0.86 8.41
CA ILE A 121 15.77 0.45 8.60
C ILE A 121 15.96 -0.52 9.78
N PRO A 122 15.32 -0.31 10.96
CA PRO A 122 15.50 -1.21 12.11
C PRO A 122 15.00 -2.64 11.85
N SER A 123 15.16 -3.52 12.85
CA SER A 123 14.63 -4.89 12.78
C SER A 123 13.10 -4.89 12.67
N PRO A 124 12.50 -5.96 12.10
CA PRO A 124 11.04 -6.07 11.97
C PRO A 124 10.27 -5.83 13.26
N ASP A 125 10.78 -6.32 14.40
CA ASP A 125 10.14 -6.13 15.71
C ASP A 125 10.08 -4.64 16.11
N ILE A 126 11.18 -3.91 15.90
CA ILE A 126 11.22 -2.46 16.20
C ILE A 126 10.28 -1.70 15.26
N VAL A 127 10.29 -2.03 13.97
CA VAL A 127 9.41 -1.40 12.99
C VAL A 127 7.94 -1.67 13.33
N PHE A 128 7.62 -2.88 13.77
CA PHE A 128 6.28 -3.26 14.22
C PHE A 128 5.85 -2.45 15.45
N ASP A 129 6.70 -2.35 16.47
CA ASP A 129 6.40 -1.59 17.68
C ASP A 129 6.17 -0.10 17.37
N GLU A 130 6.99 0.50 16.52
CA GLU A 130 6.81 1.89 16.08
C GLU A 130 5.52 2.06 15.26
N THR A 131 5.22 1.12 14.36
CA THR A 131 3.98 1.12 13.60
C THR A 131 2.78 1.06 14.53
N ALA A 132 2.78 0.12 15.50
CA ALA A 132 1.70 -0.06 16.45
C ALA A 132 1.41 1.22 17.23
N LYS A 133 2.46 1.89 17.75
CA LYS A 133 2.31 3.18 18.46
C LYS A 133 1.65 4.26 17.60
N VAL A 134 1.98 4.32 16.32
CA VAL A 134 1.45 5.34 15.40
C VAL A 134 -0.01 5.05 15.02
N ILE A 135 -0.37 3.78 14.79
CA ILE A 135 -1.72 3.41 14.33
C ILE A 135 -2.71 3.25 15.48
N GLU A 136 -2.26 2.92 16.69
CA GLU A 136 -3.15 2.63 17.82
C GLU A 136 -4.16 3.76 18.11
N PRO A 137 -3.80 5.06 18.11
CA PRO A 137 -4.76 6.15 18.27
C PRO A 137 -5.81 6.22 17.15
N ILE A 138 -5.42 5.86 15.92
CA ILE A 138 -6.29 5.83 14.75
C ILE A 138 -7.30 4.70 14.90
N VAL A 139 -6.81 3.49 15.16
CA VAL A 139 -7.63 2.30 15.38
C VAL A 139 -8.64 2.55 16.51
N LYS A 140 -8.20 3.15 17.62
CA LYS A 140 -9.09 3.51 18.73
C LYS A 140 -10.15 4.53 18.31
N ARG A 141 -9.80 5.57 17.57
CA ARG A 141 -10.78 6.56 17.10
C ARG A 141 -11.86 5.94 16.22
N HIS A 142 -11.48 5.05 15.31
CA HIS A 142 -12.39 4.49 14.31
C HIS A 142 -13.11 3.20 14.76
N LEU A 143 -12.66 2.52 15.82
CA LEU A 143 -13.38 1.36 16.39
C LEU A 143 -14.30 1.71 17.57
N VAL A 144 -14.08 2.82 18.26
CA VAL A 144 -14.89 3.19 19.44
C VAL A 144 -16.30 3.67 19.04
N ASP A 145 -16.49 4.19 17.83
CA ASP A 145 -17.81 4.55 17.31
C ASP A 145 -18.70 3.33 16.98
N SER A 146 -18.12 2.13 16.80
CA SER A 146 -18.88 0.89 16.54
C SER A 146 -19.48 0.25 17.80
N THR A 147 -19.20 0.78 19.01
CA THR A 147 -19.62 0.15 20.28
C THR A 147 -20.72 0.91 21.03
N GLN A 148 -21.32 1.92 20.40
CA GLN A 148 -22.52 2.61 20.91
C GLN A 148 -23.74 2.34 20.01
N VAL A 149 -24.18 1.08 19.93
CA VAL A 149 -25.55 0.71 19.53
C VAL A 149 -26.02 -0.45 20.40
#